data_AF-A0A3B9JBQ9-F1
#
_entry.id   AF-A0A3B9JBQ9-F1
#
_cell.length_a   1.000
_cell.length_b   1.000
_cell.length_c   1.000
_cell.angle_alpha   90.00
_cell.angle_beta   90.00
_cell.angle_gamma   90.00
#
_symmetry.space_group_name_H-M   'P 1'
#
loop_
_entity.id
_entity.type
_entity.pdbx_description
1 polymer ?
#
loop_
_entity_poly.entity_id
_entity_poly.type
_entity_poly.pdbx_seq_one_letter_code
_entity_poly.pdbx_strand_id
1 'polypeptide(L)'
;LTFRVGSAESVLVGPGQNFLTLDPAAEKPVFSVYAINYSSLNVKIYAVQPGDWSQFKTYLREWQRDENPPAMPGTLLLQQSRNLNLTADTLSQVDIDLSAYTKNGAGQFVVIVEPPKALIELDNARRQRLSQTVIAWVQVTQIGLDAYNDYSQMIAWATDLKTGAPLTGVSVQPENGATYTTGGDGVARFDLPFAANYLVARKGNDTAFLPRSPYPWSDGGWNSISPVDSLRWFVFDDRAMYRPGEEVHVKGWIRRIGGGVNGDVGLANGLGSVSYQISDATGNT
;
A
#
# COMPACT_ATOMS: atom_id res chain seq x y z
N LEU A 1 -48.65 -4.43 4.35
CA LEU A 1 -47.55 -5.03 3.56
C LEU A 1 -46.67 -5.80 4.55
N THR A 2 -46.48 -7.11 4.35
CA THR A 2 -45.73 -7.97 5.29
C THR A 2 -44.57 -8.58 4.53
N PHE A 3 -43.34 -8.33 5.01
CA PHE A 3 -42.14 -8.94 4.45
C PHE A 3 -41.70 -10.11 5.33
N ARG A 4 -41.25 -11.20 4.71
CA ARG A 4 -40.51 -12.27 5.40
C ARG A 4 -39.04 -11.95 5.29
N VAL A 5 -38.38 -11.76 6.41
CA VAL A 5 -36.93 -11.57 6.50
C VAL A 5 -36.35 -12.82 7.14
N GLY A 6 -35.41 -13.48 6.46
CA GLY A 6 -34.65 -14.61 6.99
C GLY A 6 -33.40 -14.15 7.73
N SER A 7 -32.63 -15.10 8.27
CA SER A 7 -31.32 -14.80 8.87
C SER A 7 -30.34 -14.24 7.85
N ALA A 8 -29.41 -13.42 8.31
CA ALA A 8 -28.32 -12.90 7.50
C ALA A 8 -27.40 -14.05 7.07
N GLU A 9 -26.82 -13.94 5.87
CA GLU A 9 -25.77 -14.85 5.44
C GLU A 9 -24.54 -14.72 6.34
N SER A 10 -23.79 -15.82 6.52
CA SER A 10 -22.52 -15.77 7.24
C SER A 10 -21.50 -14.94 6.45
N VAL A 11 -20.88 -14.02 7.16
CA VAL A 11 -19.93 -13.05 6.60
C VAL A 11 -18.72 -12.96 7.51
N LEU A 12 -17.54 -12.95 6.93
CA LEU A 12 -16.27 -12.56 7.54
C LEU A 12 -15.66 -11.45 6.69
N VAL A 13 -15.29 -10.36 7.33
CA VAL A 13 -14.64 -9.20 6.70
C VAL A 13 -13.44 -8.74 7.51
N GLY A 14 -12.37 -8.37 6.80
CA GLY A 14 -11.14 -7.82 7.38
C GLY A 14 -11.05 -6.29 7.21
N PRO A 15 -9.88 -5.70 7.49
CA PRO A 15 -9.66 -4.25 7.43
C PRO A 15 -9.59 -3.66 6.00
N GLY A 16 -9.75 -4.47 4.96
CA GLY A 16 -9.70 -4.03 3.55
C GLY A 16 -8.30 -3.76 3.01
N GLN A 17 -7.24 -4.05 3.78
CA GLN A 17 -5.84 -3.90 3.37
C GLN A 17 -5.03 -5.16 3.68
N ASN A 18 -4.03 -5.47 2.85
CA ASN A 18 -3.11 -6.59 3.05
C ASN A 18 -1.87 -6.24 3.87
N PHE A 19 -1.68 -4.96 4.23
CA PHE A 19 -0.59 -4.48 5.07
C PHE A 19 -1.15 -3.42 6.01
N LEU A 20 -0.91 -3.55 7.31
CA LEU A 20 -1.30 -2.56 8.31
C LEU A 20 -0.34 -2.53 9.49
N THR A 21 -0.25 -1.37 10.13
CA THR A 21 0.38 -1.18 11.44
C THR A 21 -0.70 -1.07 12.49
N LEU A 22 -0.59 -1.81 13.59
CA LEU A 22 -1.54 -1.73 14.70
C LEU A 22 -1.37 -0.43 15.48
N ASP A 23 -2.43 -0.03 16.19
CA ASP A 23 -2.43 1.16 17.01
C ASP A 23 -1.35 1.06 18.13
N PRO A 24 -0.34 1.93 18.14
CA PRO A 24 0.74 1.94 19.13
C PRO A 24 0.30 2.44 20.51
N ALA A 25 -0.90 3.04 20.60
CA ALA A 25 -1.47 3.53 21.85
C ALA A 25 -2.38 2.49 22.53
N ALA A 26 -2.78 1.45 21.80
CA ALA A 26 -3.57 0.36 22.35
C ALA A 26 -2.79 -0.40 23.44
N GLU A 27 -3.48 -0.83 24.50
CA GLU A 27 -2.86 -1.62 25.57
C GLU A 27 -2.33 -2.97 25.07
N LYS A 28 -2.91 -3.48 23.98
CA LYS A 28 -2.56 -4.76 23.37
C LYS A 28 -2.51 -4.65 21.85
N PRO A 29 -1.56 -5.31 21.18
CA PRO A 29 -1.53 -5.44 19.73
C PRO A 29 -2.63 -6.41 19.27
N VAL A 30 -3.81 -5.87 19.00
CA VAL A 30 -4.97 -6.65 18.54
C VAL A 30 -5.22 -6.41 17.06
N PHE A 31 -5.25 -7.50 16.29
CA PHE A 31 -5.76 -7.50 14.92
C PHE A 31 -7.25 -7.90 14.93
N SER A 32 -8.13 -7.03 14.45
CA SER A 32 -9.57 -7.27 14.49
C SER A 32 -10.13 -7.60 13.11
N VAL A 33 -11.01 -8.60 13.08
CA VAL A 33 -11.90 -8.91 11.95
C VAL A 33 -13.34 -8.83 12.43
N TYR A 34 -14.31 -8.79 11.51
CA TYR A 34 -15.73 -8.79 11.86
C TYR A 34 -16.45 -9.96 11.23
N ALA A 35 -17.32 -10.60 12.00
CA ALA A 35 -18.05 -11.78 11.58
C ALA A 35 -19.54 -11.70 11.92
N ILE A 36 -20.35 -12.34 11.08
CA ILE A 36 -21.79 -12.59 11.28
C ILE A 36 -22.00 -14.09 11.13
N ASN A 37 -22.79 -14.69 12.04
CA ASN A 37 -23.30 -16.06 11.92
C ASN A 37 -22.23 -17.13 11.64
N TYR A 38 -21.03 -16.98 12.21
CA TYR A 38 -20.01 -18.02 12.29
C TYR A 38 -19.83 -18.50 13.73
N SER A 39 -19.84 -19.82 13.94
CA SER A 39 -19.60 -20.46 15.25
C SER A 39 -18.12 -20.66 15.56
N SER A 40 -17.26 -20.60 14.54
CA SER A 40 -15.81 -20.69 14.69
C SER A 40 -15.11 -20.02 13.51
N LEU A 41 -13.84 -19.66 13.70
CA LEU A 41 -12.93 -19.22 12.64
C LEU A 41 -11.59 -19.94 12.79
N ASN A 42 -10.98 -20.31 11.67
CA ASN A 42 -9.61 -20.81 11.66
C ASN A 42 -8.65 -19.63 11.62
N VAL A 43 -7.71 -19.60 12.56
CA VAL A 43 -6.70 -18.55 12.68
C VAL A 43 -5.32 -19.16 12.53
N LYS A 44 -4.52 -18.59 11.65
CA LYS A 44 -3.08 -18.86 11.55
C LYS A 44 -2.29 -17.58 11.74
N ILE A 45 -1.20 -17.66 12.50
CA ILE A 45 -0.27 -16.55 12.72
C ILE A 45 1.12 -17.03 12.35
N TYR A 46 1.77 -16.29 11.46
CA TYR A 46 3.15 -16.52 11.04
C TYR A 46 4.00 -15.35 11.52
N ALA A 47 5.15 -15.63 12.15
CA ALA A 47 6.21 -14.63 12.29
C ALA A 47 6.93 -14.49 10.95
N VAL A 48 7.00 -13.26 10.43
CA VAL A 48 7.67 -12.92 9.17
C VAL A 48 8.73 -11.86 9.41
N GLN A 49 9.55 -11.58 8.39
CA GLN A 49 10.54 -10.51 8.36
C GLN A 49 10.44 -9.75 7.04
N PRO A 50 10.89 -8.48 6.95
CA PRO A 50 10.80 -7.69 5.72
C PRO A 50 11.28 -8.41 4.44
N GLY A 51 12.30 -9.27 4.54
CA GLY A 51 12.79 -10.08 3.42
C GLY A 51 11.77 -11.07 2.83
N ASP A 52 10.73 -11.42 3.58
CA ASP A 52 9.65 -12.33 3.16
C ASP A 52 8.62 -11.64 2.25
N TRP A 53 8.71 -10.32 2.06
CA TRP A 53 7.71 -9.52 1.36
C TRP A 53 7.42 -10.00 -0.07
N SER A 54 8.46 -10.37 -0.82
CA SER A 54 8.31 -10.86 -2.19
C SER A 54 7.55 -12.19 -2.26
N GLN A 55 7.80 -13.09 -1.31
CA GLN A 55 7.13 -14.39 -1.18
C GLN A 55 5.68 -14.19 -0.73
N PHE A 56 5.43 -13.25 0.20
CA PHE A 56 4.09 -12.89 0.63
C PHE A 56 3.24 -12.30 -0.52
N LYS A 57 3.79 -11.38 -1.33
CA LYS A 57 3.10 -10.89 -2.53
C LYS A 57 2.78 -12.02 -3.52
N THR A 58 3.72 -12.94 -3.70
CA THR A 58 3.51 -14.12 -4.56
C THR A 58 2.37 -14.99 -4.03
N TYR A 59 2.36 -15.27 -2.72
CA TYR A 59 1.27 -15.97 -2.07
C TYR A 59 -0.07 -15.28 -2.34
N LEU A 60 -0.18 -13.97 -2.11
CA LEU A 60 -1.42 -13.20 -2.30
C LEU A 60 -1.96 -13.24 -3.73
N ARG A 61 -1.10 -13.39 -4.74
CA ARG A 61 -1.53 -13.49 -6.16
C ARG A 61 -2.02 -14.88 -6.53
N GLU A 62 -1.45 -15.92 -5.94
CA GLU A 62 -1.68 -17.30 -6.38
C GLU A 62 -2.65 -18.08 -5.50
N TRP A 63 -2.86 -17.68 -4.23
CA TRP A 63 -3.53 -18.55 -3.25
C TRP A 63 -4.98 -18.95 -3.58
N GLN A 64 -5.69 -18.14 -4.38
CA GLN A 64 -7.04 -18.47 -4.86
C GLN A 64 -7.04 -19.18 -6.22
N ARG A 65 -5.95 -19.09 -6.98
CA ARG A 65 -5.85 -19.59 -8.36
C ARG A 65 -5.37 -21.03 -8.41
N ASP A 66 -4.44 -21.38 -7.52
CA ASP A 66 -3.85 -22.72 -7.44
C ASP A 66 -4.59 -23.61 -6.43
N GLU A 67 -4.70 -24.90 -6.74
CA GLU A 67 -5.16 -25.90 -5.78
C GLU A 67 -4.12 -26.16 -4.69
N ASN A 68 -2.84 -25.95 -5.02
CA ASN A 68 -1.70 -26.05 -4.13
C ASN A 68 -0.99 -24.69 -4.07
N PRO A 69 -1.53 -23.74 -3.29
CA PRO A 69 -0.94 -22.41 -3.20
C PRO A 69 0.51 -22.47 -2.69
N PRO A 70 1.36 -21.50 -3.05
CA PRO A 70 2.71 -21.40 -2.50
C PRO A 70 2.68 -21.46 -0.97
N ALA A 71 3.77 -21.93 -0.35
CA ALA A 71 3.88 -21.90 1.09
C ALA A 71 3.86 -20.44 1.60
N MET A 72 3.12 -20.19 2.68
CA MET A 72 3.18 -18.90 3.38
C MET A 72 4.59 -18.73 3.96
N PRO A 73 5.28 -17.60 3.72
CA PRO A 73 6.62 -17.39 4.25
C PRO A 73 6.64 -17.26 5.78
N GLY A 74 7.86 -17.30 6.33
CA GLY A 74 8.09 -17.15 7.76
C GLY A 74 7.87 -18.44 8.55
N THR A 75 7.65 -18.28 9.86
CA THR A 75 7.49 -19.39 10.82
C THR A 75 6.07 -19.40 11.38
N LEU A 76 5.38 -20.54 11.28
CA LEU A 76 4.06 -20.72 11.90
C LEU A 76 4.17 -20.68 13.42
N LEU A 77 3.49 -19.73 14.06
CA LEU A 77 3.43 -19.58 15.52
C LEU A 77 2.14 -20.16 16.11
N LEU A 78 1.05 -20.07 15.35
CA LEU A 78 -0.27 -20.52 15.77
C LEU A 78 -1.03 -21.08 14.58
N GLN A 79 -1.71 -22.20 14.78
CA GLN A 79 -2.78 -22.68 13.92
C GLN A 79 -3.88 -23.27 14.81
N GLN A 80 -5.04 -22.62 14.85
CA GLN A 80 -6.15 -23.05 15.70
C GLN A 80 -7.51 -22.77 15.07
N SER A 81 -8.50 -23.60 15.41
CA SER A 81 -9.91 -23.26 15.26
C SER A 81 -10.39 -22.59 16.53
N ARG A 82 -10.86 -21.35 16.42
CA ARG A 82 -11.35 -20.55 17.53
C ARG A 82 -12.87 -20.54 17.51
N ASN A 83 -13.49 -21.09 18.55
CA ASN A 83 -14.93 -20.98 18.75
C ASN A 83 -15.33 -19.53 19.03
N LEU A 84 -16.45 -19.12 18.44
CA LEU A 84 -17.03 -17.80 18.58
C LEU A 84 -18.39 -17.89 19.25
N ASN A 85 -18.67 -16.94 20.13
CA ASN A 85 -19.98 -16.76 20.74
C ASN A 85 -20.54 -15.41 20.26
N LEU A 86 -20.98 -15.37 19.01
CA LEU A 86 -21.49 -14.16 18.37
C LEU A 86 -22.99 -14.01 18.61
N THR A 87 -23.47 -12.76 18.69
CA THR A 87 -24.90 -12.50 18.66
C THR A 87 -25.43 -12.81 17.26
N ALA A 88 -26.54 -13.55 17.18
CA ALA A 88 -27.14 -13.90 15.89
C ALA A 88 -27.48 -12.65 15.06
N ASP A 89 -27.26 -12.74 13.75
CA ASP A 89 -27.58 -11.71 12.76
C ASP A 89 -26.95 -10.33 13.07
N THR A 90 -25.82 -10.31 13.79
CA THR A 90 -25.14 -9.08 14.24
C THR A 90 -23.67 -9.09 13.83
N LEU A 91 -23.22 -8.00 13.20
CA LEU A 91 -21.80 -7.81 12.89
C LEU A 91 -21.01 -7.67 14.18
N SER A 92 -20.21 -8.68 14.48
CA SER A 92 -19.49 -8.80 15.75
C SER A 92 -17.99 -8.74 15.51
N GLN A 93 -17.28 -7.95 16.30
CA GLN A 93 -15.82 -7.86 16.26
C GLN A 93 -15.19 -9.12 16.88
N VAL A 94 -14.16 -9.65 16.22
CA VAL A 94 -13.36 -10.78 16.67
C VAL A 94 -11.91 -10.35 16.73
N ASP A 95 -11.37 -10.34 17.95
CA ASP A 95 -10.05 -9.80 18.25
C ASP A 95 -8.97 -10.88 18.33
N ILE A 96 -7.99 -10.83 17.45
CA ILE A 96 -6.80 -11.69 17.45
C ILE A 96 -5.68 -10.95 18.20
N ASP A 97 -5.47 -11.32 19.46
CA ASP A 97 -4.42 -10.76 20.32
C ASP A 97 -3.05 -11.32 19.93
N LEU A 98 -2.13 -10.45 19.53
CA LEU A 98 -0.77 -10.80 19.10
C LEU A 98 0.26 -10.72 20.22
N SER A 99 -0.13 -10.31 21.44
CA SER A 99 0.79 -9.98 22.54
C SER A 99 1.80 -11.10 22.81
N ALA A 100 1.33 -12.35 22.86
CA ALA A 100 2.14 -13.53 23.15
C ALA A 100 3.21 -13.83 22.09
N TYR A 101 3.08 -13.26 20.88
CA TYR A 101 3.98 -13.48 19.76
C TYR A 101 4.94 -12.31 19.54
N THR A 102 4.70 -11.16 20.18
CA THR A 102 5.60 -10.02 20.12
C THR A 102 6.88 -10.28 20.90
N LYS A 103 7.98 -9.67 20.46
CA LYS A 103 9.24 -9.63 21.20
C LYS A 103 9.43 -8.20 21.69
N ASN A 104 9.31 -8.00 23.00
CA ASN A 104 9.34 -6.68 23.64
C ASN A 104 8.31 -5.70 23.07
N GLY A 105 7.10 -6.17 22.75
CA GLY A 105 6.02 -5.34 22.23
C GLY A 105 6.11 -5.00 20.74
N ALA A 106 7.10 -5.53 20.01
CA ALA A 106 7.21 -5.35 18.55
C ALA A 106 7.20 -6.69 17.80
N GLY A 107 6.85 -6.65 16.51
CA GLY A 107 6.85 -7.83 15.65
C GLY A 107 6.24 -7.60 14.27
N GLN A 108 6.51 -8.54 13.36
CA GLN A 108 5.98 -8.58 12.00
C GLN A 108 5.29 -9.92 11.82
N PHE A 109 4.01 -9.88 11.44
CA PHE A 109 3.19 -11.08 11.39
C PHE A 109 2.43 -11.16 10.07
N VAL A 110 2.19 -12.37 9.58
CA VAL A 110 1.07 -12.61 8.67
C VAL A 110 -0.03 -13.30 9.46
N VAL A 111 -1.22 -12.70 9.44
CA VAL A 111 -2.43 -13.26 10.08
C VAL A 111 -3.39 -13.70 8.97
N ILE A 112 -3.78 -14.97 9.03
CA ILE A 112 -4.80 -15.56 8.17
C ILE A 112 -6.00 -15.88 9.04
N VAL A 113 -7.16 -15.35 8.68
CA VAL A 113 -8.44 -15.70 9.30
C VAL A 113 -9.38 -16.19 8.22
N GLU A 114 -9.85 -17.43 8.32
CA GLU A 114 -10.74 -18.02 7.33
C GLU A 114 -11.96 -18.68 7.99
N PRO A 115 -13.12 -18.70 7.29
CA PRO A 115 -14.25 -19.52 7.70
C PRO A 115 -13.84 -21.00 7.83
N PRO A 116 -14.54 -21.78 8.69
CA PRO A 116 -14.22 -23.18 8.88
C PRO A 116 -14.42 -23.96 7.57
N LYS A 117 -13.48 -24.85 7.26
CA LYS A 117 -13.58 -25.73 6.10
C LYS A 117 -14.60 -26.83 6.39
N ALA A 118 -15.60 -26.99 5.54
CA ALA A 118 -16.57 -28.07 5.65
C ALA A 118 -15.91 -29.45 5.42
N LEU A 119 -16.46 -30.50 6.04
CA LEU A 119 -15.99 -31.89 5.83
C LEU A 119 -16.11 -32.33 4.37
N ILE A 120 -17.21 -31.92 3.71
CA ILE A 120 -17.41 -32.05 2.27
C ILE A 120 -17.59 -30.63 1.74
N GLU A 121 -16.62 -30.15 0.99
CA GLU A 121 -16.60 -28.78 0.48
C GLU A 121 -17.01 -28.78 -1.00
N LEU A 122 -18.23 -28.34 -1.28
CA LEU A 122 -18.71 -28.11 -2.64
C LEU A 122 -18.14 -26.80 -3.21
N ASP A 123 -18.09 -26.65 -4.53
CA ASP A 123 -17.51 -25.49 -5.21
C ASP A 123 -18.05 -24.14 -4.72
N ASN A 124 -19.36 -24.04 -4.46
CA ASN A 124 -19.96 -22.82 -3.93
C ASN A 124 -19.47 -22.50 -2.52
N ALA A 125 -19.39 -23.51 -1.65
CA ALA A 125 -18.88 -23.36 -0.29
C ALA A 125 -17.38 -23.00 -0.30
N ARG A 126 -16.60 -23.62 -1.20
CA ARG A 126 -15.19 -23.27 -1.43
C ARG A 126 -15.04 -21.81 -1.84
N ARG A 127 -15.78 -21.37 -2.87
CA ARG A 127 -15.72 -19.99 -3.36
C ARG A 127 -16.11 -18.98 -2.29
N GLN A 128 -17.17 -19.25 -1.52
CA GLN A 128 -17.59 -18.39 -0.41
C GLN A 128 -16.52 -18.31 0.69
N ARG A 129 -15.93 -19.45 1.10
CA ARG A 129 -14.85 -19.45 2.09
C ARG A 129 -13.66 -18.62 1.60
N LEU A 130 -13.18 -18.89 0.38
CA LEU A 130 -12.03 -18.19 -0.19
C LEU A 130 -12.32 -16.70 -0.40
N SER A 131 -13.53 -16.29 -0.77
CA SER A 131 -13.83 -14.86 -0.94
C SER A 131 -13.88 -14.09 0.39
N GLN A 132 -14.06 -14.79 1.50
CA GLN A 132 -14.15 -14.20 2.84
C GLN A 132 -12.86 -14.37 3.66
N THR A 133 -11.90 -15.19 3.22
CA THR A 133 -10.62 -15.37 3.90
C THR A 133 -9.83 -14.05 3.94
N VAL A 134 -9.46 -13.63 5.14
CA VAL A 134 -8.67 -12.43 5.42
C VAL A 134 -7.21 -12.83 5.53
N ILE A 135 -6.34 -12.15 4.78
CA ILE A 135 -4.89 -12.34 4.80
C ILE A 135 -4.21 -10.98 4.88
N ALA A 136 -3.53 -10.72 5.99
CA ALA A 136 -2.89 -9.44 6.23
C ALA A 136 -1.51 -9.59 6.84
N TRP A 137 -0.57 -8.78 6.36
CA TRP A 137 0.67 -8.47 7.04
C TRP A 137 0.38 -7.43 8.13
N VAL A 138 0.59 -7.82 9.38
CA VAL A 138 0.32 -7.02 10.57
C VAL A 138 1.64 -6.65 11.24
N GLN A 139 1.92 -5.35 11.27
CA GLN A 139 3.07 -4.76 11.92
C GLN A 139 2.71 -4.26 13.31
N VAL A 140 3.53 -4.62 14.29
CA VAL A 140 3.51 -4.08 15.65
C VAL A 140 4.83 -3.37 15.90
N THR A 141 4.81 -2.05 16.01
CA THR A 141 5.99 -1.20 16.16
C THR A 141 5.60 0.11 16.84
N GLN A 142 6.55 0.77 17.49
CA GLN A 142 6.43 2.14 17.97
C GLN A 142 7.06 3.16 17.01
N ILE A 143 7.72 2.69 15.94
CA ILE A 143 8.39 3.55 14.96
C ILE A 143 7.43 3.88 13.82
N GLY A 144 7.16 5.16 13.63
CA GLY A 144 6.56 5.69 12.41
C GLY A 144 7.67 5.87 11.39
N LEU A 145 7.47 5.38 10.18
CA LEU A 145 8.44 5.51 9.10
C LEU A 145 7.72 6.02 7.85
N ASP A 146 8.08 7.23 7.45
CA ASP A 146 7.65 7.84 6.21
C ASP A 146 8.85 8.02 5.27
N ALA A 147 8.59 7.96 3.97
CA ALA A 147 9.59 8.17 2.94
C ALA A 147 9.10 9.14 1.88
N TYR A 148 9.89 10.17 1.62
CA TYR A 148 9.70 11.13 0.54
C TYR A 148 10.91 11.05 -0.37
N ASN A 149 10.69 11.11 -1.67
CA ASN A 149 11.80 11.11 -2.62
C ASN A 149 11.54 12.10 -3.74
N ASP A 150 12.63 12.68 -4.24
CA ASP A 150 12.64 13.34 -5.53
C ASP A 150 13.26 12.39 -6.57
N TYR A 151 13.83 12.95 -7.63
CA TYR A 151 14.45 12.21 -8.72
C TYR A 151 15.75 11.48 -8.36
N SER A 152 16.46 11.91 -7.31
CA SER A 152 17.81 11.38 -6.97
C SER A 152 18.06 11.20 -5.47
N GLN A 153 17.23 11.80 -4.61
CA GLN A 153 17.38 11.75 -3.16
C GLN A 153 16.13 11.18 -2.50
N MET A 154 16.34 10.55 -1.35
CA MET A 154 15.30 10.10 -0.44
C MET A 154 15.50 10.72 0.94
N ILE A 155 14.38 11.04 1.56
CA ILE A 155 14.24 11.49 2.94
C ILE A 155 13.40 10.42 3.62
N ALA A 156 13.99 9.69 4.56
CA ALA A 156 13.26 8.84 5.49
C ALA A 156 13.08 9.60 6.81
N TRP A 157 11.85 9.66 7.32
CA TRP A 157 11.52 10.33 8.57
C TRP A 157 10.99 9.31 9.57
N ALA A 158 11.71 9.17 10.68
CA ALA A 158 11.34 8.29 11.77
C ALA A 158 10.76 9.08 12.95
N THR A 159 9.58 8.68 13.40
CA THR A 159 8.86 9.31 14.51
C THR A 159 8.38 8.27 15.52
N ASP A 160 8.11 8.69 16.74
CA ASP A 160 7.44 7.88 17.75
C ASP A 160 5.94 7.90 17.44
N LEU A 161 5.33 6.76 17.12
CA LEU A 161 3.92 6.75 16.67
C LEU A 161 2.93 7.20 17.75
N LYS A 162 3.30 7.14 19.03
CA LYS A 162 2.42 7.54 20.13
C LYS A 162 2.40 9.06 20.33
N THR A 163 3.54 9.72 20.12
CA THR A 163 3.74 11.15 20.44
C THR A 163 3.95 12.03 19.22
N GLY A 164 4.28 11.44 18.06
CA GLY A 164 4.72 12.14 16.86
C GLY A 164 6.12 12.75 16.97
N ALA A 165 6.84 12.54 18.08
CA ALA A 165 8.16 13.12 18.29
C ALA A 165 9.21 12.49 17.34
N PRO A 166 10.19 13.26 16.85
CA PRO A 166 11.25 12.72 16.01
C PRO A 166 12.11 11.69 16.77
N LEU A 167 12.45 10.58 16.09
CA LEU A 167 13.31 9.54 16.66
C LEU A 167 14.73 9.64 16.10
N THR A 168 15.65 10.12 16.92
CA THR A 168 17.10 10.08 16.63
C THR A 168 17.67 8.67 16.78
N GLY A 169 18.70 8.37 15.98
CA GLY A 169 19.49 7.15 16.08
C GLY A 169 18.77 5.89 15.56
N VAL A 170 17.70 6.07 14.77
CA VAL A 170 17.02 4.97 14.09
C VAL A 170 17.84 4.59 12.87
N SER A 171 18.19 3.31 12.75
CA SER A 171 18.85 2.80 11.55
C SER A 171 17.81 2.59 10.45
N VAL A 172 17.97 3.21 9.29
CA VAL A 172 17.11 3.07 8.12
C VAL A 172 17.89 2.38 7.01
N GLN A 173 17.37 1.27 6.51
CA GLN A 173 18.03 0.46 5.49
C GLN A 173 17.06 0.17 4.33
N PRO A 174 17.38 0.59 3.09
CA PRO A 174 16.68 0.11 1.91
C PRO A 174 16.97 -1.37 1.65
N GLU A 175 16.03 -2.09 1.03
CA GLU A 175 16.16 -3.52 0.67
C GLU A 175 17.53 -3.89 0.08
N ASN A 176 18.05 -3.06 -0.82
CA ASN A 176 19.28 -3.30 -1.58
C ASN A 176 20.40 -2.29 -1.27
N GLY A 177 20.33 -1.61 -0.12
CA GLY A 177 21.17 -0.45 0.18
C GLY A 177 21.96 -0.55 1.48
N ALA A 178 22.82 0.44 1.68
CA ALA A 178 23.51 0.68 2.95
C ALA A 178 22.55 1.16 4.03
N THR A 179 22.98 1.06 5.28
CA THR A 179 22.24 1.57 6.44
C THR A 179 22.58 3.03 6.68
N TYR A 180 21.55 3.86 6.84
CA TYR A 180 21.62 5.26 7.23
C TYR A 180 21.07 5.43 8.64
N THR A 181 21.40 6.54 9.31
CA THR A 181 20.93 6.79 10.69
C THR A 181 20.23 8.13 10.74
N THR A 182 19.10 8.18 11.44
CA THR A 182 18.34 9.42 11.62
C THR A 182 19.03 10.40 12.58
N GLY A 183 19.00 11.68 12.21
CA GLY A 183 19.52 12.78 13.01
C GLY A 183 18.61 13.21 14.17
N GLY A 184 18.94 14.36 14.78
CA GLY A 184 18.17 14.97 15.87
C GLY A 184 16.71 15.29 15.52
N ASP A 185 16.45 15.54 14.24
CA ASP A 185 15.15 15.81 13.64
C ASP A 185 14.39 14.54 13.21
N GLY A 186 14.95 13.35 13.48
CA GLY A 186 14.37 12.07 13.10
C GLY A 186 14.55 11.74 11.61
N VAL A 187 15.33 12.54 10.87
CA VAL A 187 15.46 12.38 9.42
C VAL A 187 16.79 11.70 9.06
N ALA A 188 16.72 10.77 8.09
CA ALA A 188 17.89 10.28 7.35
C ALA A 188 17.74 10.70 5.88
N ARG A 189 18.79 11.32 5.31
CA ARG A 189 18.85 11.72 3.91
C ARG A 189 19.92 10.91 3.19
N PHE A 190 19.57 10.35 2.04
CA PHE A 190 20.45 9.49 1.26
C PHE A 190 20.04 9.44 -0.20
N ASP A 191 20.92 8.95 -1.07
CA ASP A 191 20.62 8.74 -2.48
C ASP A 191 19.41 7.82 -2.65
N LEU A 192 18.51 8.15 -3.58
CA LEU A 192 17.32 7.38 -3.86
C LEU A 192 17.71 5.92 -4.18
N PRO A 193 17.25 4.94 -3.38
CA PRO A 193 17.65 3.55 -3.57
C PRO A 193 16.92 2.94 -4.78
N PHE A 194 17.56 2.98 -5.95
CA PHE A 194 17.00 2.49 -7.20
C PHE A 194 16.57 1.02 -7.06
N ALA A 195 15.35 0.73 -7.50
CA ALA A 195 14.70 -0.58 -7.47
C ALA A 195 14.49 -1.21 -6.08
N ALA A 196 14.77 -0.50 -4.98
CA ALA A 196 14.40 -0.98 -3.65
C ALA A 196 12.88 -1.12 -3.53
N ASN A 197 12.40 -2.26 -3.03
CA ASN A 197 10.97 -2.51 -2.84
C ASN A 197 10.46 -2.08 -1.48
N TYR A 198 11.35 -1.84 -0.51
CA TYR A 198 10.98 -1.44 0.84
C TYR A 198 12.13 -0.78 1.59
N LEU A 199 11.78 -0.08 2.68
CA LEU A 199 12.71 0.37 3.72
C LEU A 199 12.43 -0.40 5.01
N VAL A 200 13.48 -0.57 5.81
CA VAL A 200 13.39 -1.09 7.18
C VAL A 200 14.03 -0.11 8.14
N ALA A 201 13.26 0.37 9.12
CA ALA A 201 13.75 1.14 10.24
C ALA A 201 13.88 0.26 11.48
N ARG A 202 14.98 0.40 12.23
CA ARG A 202 15.22 -0.33 13.48
C ARG A 202 15.73 0.57 14.58
N LYS A 203 15.25 0.33 15.80
CA LYS A 203 15.75 0.94 17.03
C LYS A 203 15.71 -0.09 18.15
N GLY A 204 16.88 -0.57 18.58
CA GLY A 204 16.95 -1.72 19.48
C GLY A 204 16.30 -2.96 18.85
N ASN A 205 15.27 -3.49 19.51
CA ASN A 205 14.52 -4.66 19.03
C ASN A 205 13.27 -4.29 18.21
N ASP A 206 12.93 -3.00 18.11
CA ASP A 206 11.77 -2.55 17.34
C ASP A 206 12.12 -2.44 15.85
N THR A 207 11.18 -2.82 14.99
CA THR A 207 11.32 -2.82 13.54
C THR A 207 10.06 -2.28 12.89
N ALA A 208 10.20 -1.17 12.16
CA ALA A 208 9.21 -0.70 11.21
C ALA A 208 9.63 -1.04 9.78
N PHE A 209 8.66 -1.48 9.00
CA PHE A 209 8.79 -1.93 7.63
C PHE A 209 7.86 -1.09 6.77
N LEU A 210 8.43 -0.50 5.72
CA LEU A 210 7.71 0.36 4.78
C LEU A 210 7.90 -0.19 3.37
N PRO A 211 6.93 -0.97 2.85
CA PRO A 211 6.96 -1.34 1.44
C PRO A 211 6.71 -0.11 0.56
N ARG A 212 7.38 -0.03 -0.59
CA ARG A 212 7.10 1.00 -1.60
C ARG A 212 5.63 0.99 -2.01
N SER A 213 5.04 -0.20 -2.07
CA SER A 213 3.62 -0.39 -2.36
C SER A 213 3.11 -1.61 -1.60
N PRO A 214 2.02 -1.50 -0.82
CA PRO A 214 1.38 -2.64 -0.19
C PRO A 214 0.53 -3.46 -1.18
N TYR A 215 0.34 -3.00 -2.42
CA TYR A 215 -0.51 -3.66 -3.40
C TYR A 215 0.18 -4.90 -4.01
N PRO A 216 -0.42 -6.11 -3.96
CA PRO A 216 0.26 -7.35 -4.35
C PRO A 216 0.68 -7.45 -5.83
N TRP A 217 0.00 -6.73 -6.73
CA TRP A 217 0.33 -6.67 -8.16
C TRP A 217 1.22 -5.48 -8.53
N SER A 218 1.77 -4.78 -7.53
CA SER A 218 2.78 -3.74 -7.73
C SER A 218 4.17 -4.33 -7.56
N ASP A 219 4.91 -4.43 -8.66
CA ASP A 219 6.28 -4.96 -8.67
C ASP A 219 7.36 -3.88 -8.88
N GLY A 220 6.96 -2.60 -8.84
CA GLY A 220 7.87 -1.47 -9.00
C GLY A 220 8.47 -1.01 -7.67
N GLY A 221 9.80 -1.03 -7.57
CA GLY A 221 10.54 -0.36 -6.50
C GLY A 221 10.56 1.17 -6.65
N TRP A 222 11.27 1.87 -5.76
CA TRP A 222 11.57 3.28 -5.98
C TRP A 222 12.42 3.44 -7.25
N ASN A 223 12.02 4.38 -8.11
CA ASN A 223 12.69 4.62 -9.38
C ASN A 223 13.23 6.04 -9.42
N SER A 224 14.50 6.16 -9.80
CA SER A 224 15.09 7.42 -10.21
C SER A 224 14.70 7.68 -11.66
N ILE A 225 14.05 8.81 -11.92
CA ILE A 225 13.79 9.28 -13.28
C ILE A 225 14.53 10.59 -13.41
N SER A 226 15.49 10.68 -14.33
CA SER A 226 16.14 11.96 -14.60
C SER A 226 15.08 12.97 -15.03
N PRO A 227 14.96 14.10 -14.34
CA PRO A 227 14.00 15.12 -14.73
C PRO A 227 14.39 15.65 -16.11
N VAL A 228 13.43 15.67 -17.02
CA VAL A 228 13.61 16.24 -18.35
C VAL A 228 12.88 17.57 -18.45
N ASP A 229 13.52 18.52 -19.10
CA ASP A 229 12.82 19.75 -19.46
C ASP A 229 11.70 19.43 -20.44
N SER A 230 10.63 20.18 -20.35
CA SER A 230 9.52 20.07 -21.30
C SER A 230 9.16 21.43 -21.87
N LEU A 231 8.63 21.42 -23.09
CA LEU A 231 7.97 22.60 -23.63
C LEU A 231 6.52 22.59 -23.19
N ARG A 232 6.02 23.76 -22.80
CA ARG A 232 4.61 24.02 -22.60
C ARG A 232 4.21 25.19 -23.47
N TRP A 233 3.05 25.06 -24.10
CA TRP A 233 2.45 26.13 -24.89
C TRP A 233 1.13 26.55 -24.28
N PHE A 234 0.81 27.81 -24.44
CA PHE A 234 -0.53 28.34 -24.24
C PHE A 234 -0.99 28.94 -25.56
N VAL A 235 -2.12 28.46 -26.06
CA VAL A 235 -2.68 28.83 -27.36
C VAL A 235 -4.09 29.35 -27.12
N PHE A 236 -4.39 30.47 -27.75
CA PHE A 236 -5.69 31.13 -27.66
C PHE A 236 -6.03 31.78 -29.01
N ASP A 237 -7.31 31.95 -29.25
CA ASP A 237 -7.82 32.74 -30.37
C ASP A 237 -8.35 34.09 -29.86
N ASP A 238 -8.87 34.90 -30.77
CA ASP A 238 -9.43 36.21 -30.46
C ASP A 238 -10.86 36.16 -29.87
N ARG A 239 -11.69 35.16 -30.23
CA ARG A 239 -13.13 35.16 -29.88
C ARG A 239 -13.85 33.80 -29.83
N ALA A 240 -13.14 32.67 -29.94
CA ALA A 240 -13.60 31.28 -29.86
C ALA A 240 -14.61 30.78 -30.90
N MET A 241 -15.45 31.65 -31.47
CA MET A 241 -16.51 31.29 -32.41
C MET A 241 -16.32 31.96 -33.76
N TYR A 242 -16.37 31.14 -34.82
CA TYR A 242 -16.20 31.57 -36.20
C TYR A 242 -17.32 31.02 -37.08
N ARG A 243 -17.64 31.74 -38.16
CA ARG A 243 -18.57 31.29 -39.20
C ARG A 243 -17.81 30.71 -40.40
N PRO A 244 -18.46 29.85 -41.21
CA PRO A 244 -17.87 29.39 -42.46
C PRO A 244 -17.42 30.55 -43.36
N GLY A 245 -16.19 30.46 -43.87
CA GLY A 245 -15.57 31.49 -44.70
C GLY A 245 -14.86 32.61 -43.92
N GLU A 246 -14.91 32.60 -42.58
CA GLU A 246 -14.12 33.53 -41.77
C GLU A 246 -12.66 33.06 -41.60
N GLU A 247 -11.78 34.04 -41.41
CA GLU A 247 -10.36 33.81 -41.11
C GLU A 247 -10.13 33.62 -39.62
N VAL A 248 -9.55 32.48 -39.24
CA VAL A 248 -9.24 32.13 -37.85
C VAL A 248 -7.88 32.70 -37.46
N HIS A 249 -7.84 33.46 -36.36
CA HIS A 249 -6.62 34.05 -35.82
C HIS A 249 -6.20 33.33 -34.54
N VAL A 250 -5.08 32.62 -34.59
CA VAL A 250 -4.52 31.89 -33.46
C VAL A 250 -3.23 32.54 -33.00
N LYS A 251 -3.08 32.72 -31.68
CA LYS A 251 -1.88 33.24 -31.05
C LYS A 251 -1.48 32.34 -29.90
N GLY A 252 -0.21 32.40 -29.53
CA GLY A 252 0.28 31.64 -28.39
C GLY A 252 1.72 31.97 -28.04
N TRP A 253 2.15 31.42 -26.91
CA TRP A 253 3.55 31.45 -26.50
C TRP A 253 3.99 30.06 -26.06
N ILE A 254 5.28 29.80 -26.24
CA ILE A 254 5.95 28.57 -25.80
C ILE A 254 6.95 28.93 -24.71
N ARG A 255 6.96 28.14 -23.64
CA ARG A 255 7.93 28.25 -22.54
C ARG A 255 8.62 26.90 -22.33
N ARG A 256 9.89 26.94 -21.95
CA ARG A 256 10.59 25.78 -21.40
C ARG A 256 10.26 25.70 -19.92
N ILE A 257 9.80 24.54 -19.47
CA ILE A 257 9.63 24.21 -18.07
C ILE A 257 10.82 23.36 -17.67
N GLY A 258 11.66 23.89 -16.78
CA GLY A 258 12.76 23.15 -16.19
C GLY A 258 12.22 21.96 -15.38
N GLY A 259 12.67 20.75 -15.69
CA GLY A 259 12.14 19.55 -15.03
C GLY A 259 12.75 19.27 -13.65
N GLY A 260 13.94 19.83 -13.37
CA GLY A 260 14.72 19.50 -12.18
C GLY A 260 14.19 20.11 -10.88
N VAL A 261 14.83 19.78 -9.76
CA VAL A 261 14.46 20.29 -8.41
C VAL A 261 14.46 21.82 -8.35
N ASN A 262 15.40 22.47 -9.05
CA ASN A 262 15.47 23.93 -9.20
C ASN A 262 14.93 24.39 -10.57
N GLY A 263 14.05 23.59 -11.18
CA GLY A 263 13.46 23.90 -12.48
C GLY A 263 12.57 25.14 -12.40
N ASP A 264 12.62 25.96 -13.45
CA ASP A 264 11.84 27.20 -13.55
C ASP A 264 11.31 27.41 -14.97
N VAL A 265 10.43 28.39 -15.15
CA VAL A 265 9.85 28.79 -16.42
C VAL A 265 10.82 29.70 -17.18
N GLY A 266 11.32 29.19 -18.31
CA GLY A 266 12.24 29.91 -19.18
C GLY A 266 11.67 30.23 -20.56
N LEU A 267 12.38 31.09 -21.29
CA LEU A 267 12.20 31.25 -22.73
C LEU A 267 12.59 29.96 -23.45
N ALA A 268 11.81 29.56 -24.44
CA ALA A 268 12.11 28.41 -25.30
C ALA A 268 13.09 28.83 -26.42
N ASN A 269 14.33 29.12 -26.03
CA ASN A 269 15.39 29.53 -26.96
C ASN A 269 15.78 28.37 -27.91
N GLY A 270 16.13 28.69 -29.15
CA GLY A 270 16.56 27.68 -30.14
C GLY A 270 15.43 26.91 -30.81
N LEU A 271 14.16 27.30 -30.61
CA LEU A 271 13.05 26.81 -31.42
C LEU A 271 13.19 27.28 -32.87
N GLY A 272 13.27 26.33 -33.80
CA GLY A 272 13.39 26.61 -35.24
C GLY A 272 12.05 26.73 -35.96
N SER A 273 11.10 25.84 -35.68
CA SER A 273 9.77 25.82 -36.30
C SER A 273 8.72 25.25 -35.35
N VAL A 274 7.46 25.58 -35.63
CA VAL A 274 6.28 25.01 -34.97
C VAL A 274 5.38 24.45 -36.07
N SER A 275 5.03 23.17 -35.96
CA SER A 275 4.03 22.54 -36.82
C SER A 275 2.70 22.48 -36.10
N TYR A 276 1.61 22.71 -36.81
CA TYR A 276 0.25 22.59 -36.29
C TYR A 276 -0.63 21.80 -37.26
N GLN A 277 -1.69 21.21 -36.74
CA GLN A 277 -2.71 20.48 -37.48
C GLN A 277 -4.07 21.02 -37.04
N ILE A 278 -4.96 21.26 -37.99
CA ILE A 278 -6.33 21.68 -37.72
C ILE A 278 -7.20 20.46 -37.98
N SER A 279 -8.12 20.16 -37.06
CA SER A 279 -9.11 19.10 -37.24
C SER A 279 -10.53 19.67 -37.25
N ASP A 280 -11.41 19.03 -38.02
CA ASP A 280 -12.85 19.29 -37.94
C ASP A 280 -13.51 18.53 -36.77
N ALA A 281 -14.81 18.78 -36.55
CA ALA A 281 -15.59 18.14 -35.48
C ALA A 281 -15.72 16.62 -35.61
N THR A 282 -15.36 16.05 -36.76
CA THR A 282 -15.39 14.61 -37.04
C THR A 282 -14.00 13.97 -37.03
N GLY A 283 -12.94 14.76 -36.81
CA GLY A 283 -11.56 14.30 -36.73
C GLY A 283 -10.82 14.22 -38.06
N ASN A 284 -11.34 14.84 -39.14
CA ASN A 284 -10.55 15.00 -40.38
C ASN A 284 -9.54 16.12 -40.20
N THR A 285 -8.35 15.98 -40.82
CA THR A 285 -7.22 16.91 -40.64
C THR A 285 -6.55 17.27 -41.95
#